data_AF-A0A7S3SAU9-F1
#
_entry.id   AF-A0A7S3SAU9-F1
#
_cell.length_a   1.000
_cell.length_b   1.000
_cell.length_c   1.000
_cell.angle_alpha   90.00
_cell.angle_beta   90.00
_cell.angle_gamma   90.00
#
_symmetry.space_group_name_H-M   'P 1'
#
loop_
_entity.id
_entity.type
_entity.pdbx_description
1 polymer ?
#
loop_
_entity_poly.entity_id
_entity_poly.type
_entity_poly.pdbx_seq_one_letter_code
_entity_poly.pdbx_strand_id
1 'polypeptide(L)'
;MPQWSGVGDTFVLGCDFDPANIFADKNFYSDNPDSRNPKLQGKYGIYKPNCGLDKLVISFGHDEYLAIVLEGHAKDVAEYEAAAGQVPAKTFPK
;
A
#
# COMPACT_ATOMS: atom_id res chain seq x y z
N MET A 1 -7.90 -8.74 11.59
CA MET A 1 -6.79 -8.91 10.61
C MET A 1 -5.50 -9.12 11.38
N PRO A 2 -4.57 -9.98 10.91
CA PRO A 2 -3.27 -10.13 11.54
C PRO A 2 -2.43 -8.85 11.38
N GLN A 3 -1.53 -8.57 12.33
CA GLN A 3 -0.77 -7.31 12.36
C GLN A 3 0.03 -7.06 11.07
N TRP A 4 0.62 -8.09 10.48
CA TRP A 4 1.40 -8.01 9.23
C TRP A 4 0.59 -7.54 8.01
N SER A 5 -0.74 -7.56 8.08
CA SER A 5 -1.64 -7.09 7.02
C SER A 5 -2.18 -5.68 7.25
N GLY A 6 -1.71 -5.01 8.31
CA GLY A 6 -2.17 -3.67 8.70
C GLY A 6 -1.06 -2.67 8.96
N VAL A 7 0.15 -3.10 9.33
CA VAL A 7 1.30 -2.23 9.63
C VAL A 7 2.59 -2.77 9.04
N GLY A 8 3.60 -1.90 8.91
CA GLY A 8 4.95 -2.25 8.46
C GLY A 8 5.38 -1.44 7.24
N ASP A 9 6.62 -1.65 6.81
CA ASP A 9 7.12 -1.07 5.56
C ASP A 9 6.38 -1.69 4.36
N THR A 10 6.08 -0.85 3.37
CA THR A 10 5.38 -1.27 2.16
C THR A 10 6.37 -1.56 1.02
N PHE A 11 6.03 -2.54 0.18
CA PHE A 11 6.85 -2.93 -0.97
C PHE A 11 5.99 -3.25 -2.18
N VAL A 12 6.58 -3.15 -3.37
CA VAL A 12 5.89 -3.41 -4.64
C VAL A 12 5.72 -4.92 -4.83
N LEU A 13 4.50 -5.34 -5.16
CA LEU A 13 4.16 -6.72 -5.51
C LEU A 13 4.23 -6.93 -7.01
N GLY A 14 4.44 -8.16 -7.47
CA GLY A 14 4.40 -8.48 -8.90
C GLY A 14 5.67 -8.12 -9.70
N CYS A 15 6.75 -7.77 -9.00
CA CYS A 15 8.11 -7.67 -9.52
C CYS A 15 9.09 -8.32 -8.55
N ASP A 16 10.37 -8.32 -8.92
CA ASP A 16 11.43 -8.83 -8.07
C ASP A 16 11.53 -8.04 -6.75
N PHE A 17 11.95 -8.70 -5.67
CA PHE A 17 12.09 -8.06 -4.36
C PHE A 17 13.35 -7.21 -4.32
N ASP A 18 13.19 -5.92 -4.06
CA ASP A 18 14.33 -5.00 -4.00
C ASP A 18 15.23 -5.33 -2.78
N PRO A 19 16.57 -5.36 -2.93
CA PRO A 19 17.50 -5.58 -1.83
C PRO A 19 17.43 -4.51 -0.73
N ALA A 20 16.84 -3.35 -0.98
CA ALA A 20 16.60 -2.32 0.02
C ALA A 20 15.45 -2.67 0.99
N ASN A 21 14.59 -3.64 0.63
CA ASN A 21 13.52 -4.10 1.50
C ASN A 21 14.09 -4.66 2.81
N ILE A 22 13.43 -4.35 3.93
CA ILE A 22 13.90 -4.82 5.24
C ILE A 22 13.94 -6.36 5.28
N PHE A 23 15.05 -6.90 5.79
CA PHE A 23 15.35 -8.34 5.83
C PHE A 23 15.48 -9.04 4.46
N ALA A 24 15.70 -8.30 3.37
CA ALA A 24 15.94 -8.91 2.07
C ALA A 24 17.20 -9.80 2.08
N ASP A 25 18.22 -9.43 2.84
CA ASP A 25 19.46 -10.19 3.08
C ASP A 25 19.21 -11.55 3.75
N LYS A 26 18.12 -11.67 4.52
CA LYS A 26 17.72 -12.90 5.21
C LYS A 26 16.78 -13.78 4.40
N ASN A 27 16.40 -13.35 3.19
CA ASN A 27 15.56 -14.09 2.26
C ASN A 27 14.20 -14.53 2.87
N PHE A 28 13.59 -13.67 3.69
CA PHE A 28 12.30 -13.96 4.34
C PHE A 28 11.12 -14.06 3.37
N TYR A 29 11.29 -13.65 2.12
CA TYR A 29 10.29 -13.77 1.05
C TYR A 29 10.35 -15.12 0.30
N SER A 30 11.28 -16.02 0.62
CA SER A 30 11.45 -17.32 -0.08
C SER A 30 10.24 -18.27 0.01
N ASP A 31 9.43 -18.12 1.05
CA ASP A 31 8.18 -18.86 1.21
C ASP A 31 6.99 -18.18 0.53
N ASN A 32 7.15 -16.93 0.06
CA ASN A 32 6.13 -16.28 -0.76
C ASN A 32 6.01 -17.03 -2.10
N PRO A 33 4.83 -17.50 -2.51
CA PRO A 33 4.64 -18.19 -3.79
C PRO A 33 5.10 -17.38 -5.01
N ASP A 34 5.05 -16.04 -4.93
CA ASP A 34 5.49 -15.17 -6.02
C ASP A 34 6.99 -15.27 -6.29
N SER A 35 7.81 -15.57 -5.26
CA SER A 35 9.26 -15.79 -5.40
C SER A 35 9.61 -16.94 -6.34
N ARG A 36 8.68 -17.89 -6.52
CA ARG A 36 8.83 -19.06 -7.40
C ARG A 36 8.23 -18.85 -8.77
N ASN A 37 7.59 -17.71 -9.03
CA ASN A 37 6.95 -17.39 -10.30
C ASN A 37 7.92 -16.60 -11.20
N PRO A 38 8.48 -17.20 -12.27
CA PRO A 38 9.48 -16.55 -13.11
C PRO A 38 8.98 -15.26 -13.79
N LYS A 39 7.66 -15.10 -13.94
CA LYS A 39 7.07 -13.89 -14.53
C LYS A 39 7.17 -12.67 -13.60
N LEU A 40 7.30 -12.92 -12.29
CA LEU A 40 7.36 -11.87 -11.27
C LEU A 40 8.81 -11.59 -10.86
N GLN A 41 9.75 -12.50 -11.09
CA GLN A 41 11.16 -12.34 -10.70
C GLN A 41 11.99 -11.43 -11.62
N GLY A 42 11.35 -10.71 -12.54
CA GLY A 42 12.01 -9.69 -13.35
C GLY A 42 12.10 -8.37 -12.59
N LYS A 43 13.13 -7.56 -12.84
CA LYS A 43 13.30 -6.21 -12.26
C LYS A 43 12.02 -5.36 -12.30
N TYR A 44 11.25 -5.47 -13.39
CA TYR A 44 9.97 -4.78 -13.53
C TYR A 44 8.77 -5.72 -13.45
N GLY A 45 8.98 -7.05 -13.43
CA GLY A 45 7.94 -8.07 -13.41
C GLY A 45 6.83 -7.79 -14.42
N ILE A 46 5.62 -7.52 -13.92
CA ILE A 46 4.43 -7.20 -14.72
C ILE A 46 4.32 -5.73 -15.15
N TYR A 47 5.19 -4.85 -14.65
CA TYR A 47 5.13 -3.41 -14.86
C TYR A 47 5.98 -2.93 -16.03
N LYS A 48 5.64 -1.74 -16.53
CA LYS A 48 6.46 -1.00 -17.49
C LYS A 48 7.39 -0.05 -16.74
N PRO A 49 8.61 0.20 -17.22
CA PRO A 49 9.48 1.23 -16.66
C PRO A 49 8.76 2.59 -16.65
N ASN A 50 8.88 3.32 -15.54
CA ASN A 50 8.27 4.65 -15.34
C ASN A 50 6.73 4.67 -15.49
N CYS A 51 6.02 3.61 -15.09
CA CYS A 51 4.56 3.55 -15.20
C CYS A 51 3.80 4.52 -14.29
N GLY A 52 4.46 5.03 -13.23
CA GLY A 52 3.83 5.78 -12.15
C GLY A 52 3.51 4.88 -10.95
N LEU A 53 3.50 5.46 -9.74
CA LEU A 53 3.20 4.74 -8.50
C LEU A 53 1.72 4.32 -8.41
N ASP A 54 0.83 5.09 -9.05
CA ASP A 54 -0.61 4.84 -9.17
C ASP A 54 -0.95 3.52 -9.88
N LYS A 55 0.00 2.95 -10.63
CA LYS A 55 -0.17 1.69 -11.38
C LYS A 55 0.54 0.52 -10.74
N LEU A 56 1.23 0.75 -9.62
CA LEU A 56 1.89 -0.32 -8.88
C LEU A 56 0.89 -0.94 -7.91
N VAL A 57 0.91 -2.26 -7.83
CA VAL A 57 0.28 -2.96 -6.71
C VAL A 57 1.28 -3.00 -5.58
N ILE A 58 0.96 -2.35 -4.46
CA ILE A 58 1.79 -2.29 -3.27
C ILE A 58 1.20 -3.25 -2.22
N SER A 59 2.05 -3.81 -1.35
CA SER A 59 1.61 -4.62 -0.21
C SER A 59 0.53 -3.91 0.60
N PHE A 60 -0.62 -4.57 0.78
CA PHE A 60 -1.77 -3.97 1.45
C PHE A 60 -1.50 -3.73 2.95
N GLY A 61 -1.92 -2.57 3.45
CA GLY A 61 -1.73 -2.15 4.83
C GLY A 61 -2.51 -0.86 5.12
N HIS A 62 -2.14 -0.16 6.21
CA HIS A 62 -2.83 1.07 6.61
C HIS A 62 -2.78 2.18 5.55
N ASP A 63 -1.72 2.27 4.75
CA ASP A 63 -1.55 3.31 3.75
C ASP A 63 -2.63 3.21 2.66
N GLU A 64 -2.68 2.07 1.99
CA GLU A 64 -3.66 1.80 0.93
C GLU A 64 -5.09 1.81 1.48
N TYR A 65 -5.29 1.23 2.67
CA TYR A 65 -6.59 1.26 3.32
C TYR A 65 -7.07 2.70 3.57
N LEU A 66 -6.21 3.57 4.11
CA LEU A 66 -6.56 4.96 4.37
C LEU A 66 -6.80 5.71 3.07
N ALA A 67 -6.02 5.46 2.01
CA ALA A 67 -6.23 6.06 0.70
C ALA A 67 -7.62 5.74 0.15
N ILE A 68 -8.04 4.48 0.20
CA ILE A 68 -9.38 4.02 -0.23
C ILE A 68 -10.48 4.69 0.61
N VAL A 69 -10.29 4.77 1.93
CA VAL A 69 -11.25 5.43 2.83
C VAL A 69 -11.36 6.92 2.49
N LEU A 70 -10.25 7.62 2.30
CA LEU A 70 -10.26 9.04 1.96
C LEU A 70 -10.91 9.28 0.60
N GLU A 71 -10.67 8.41 -0.39
CA GLU A 71 -11.34 8.49 -1.69
C GLU A 71 -12.86 8.30 -1.57
N GLY A 72 -13.30 7.33 -0.76
CA GLY A 72 -14.72 7.12 -0.46
C GLY A 72 -15.37 8.29 0.30
N HIS A 73 -14.56 9.05 1.04
CA HIS A 73 -14.99 10.20 1.85
C HIS A 73 -14.51 11.55 1.25
N ALA A 74 -14.23 11.62 -0.05
CA ALA A 74 -13.62 12.80 -0.67
C ALA A 74 -14.41 14.11 -0.43
N LYS A 75 -15.74 14.04 -0.29
CA LYS A 75 -16.58 15.20 0.06
C LYS A 75 -16.32 15.69 1.47
N ASP A 76 -16.30 14.78 2.44
CA ASP A 76 -16.03 15.08 3.85
C ASP A 76 -14.62 15.66 4.03
N VAL A 77 -13.66 15.16 3.25
CA VAL A 77 -12.28 15.67 3.21
C VAL A 77 -12.24 17.09 2.65
N ALA A 78 -12.92 17.36 1.52
CA ALA A 78 -12.96 18.70 0.94
C ALA A 78 -13.63 19.73 1.88
N GLU A 79 -14.70 19.34 2.58
CA GLU A 79 -15.33 20.17 3.60
C GLU A 79 -14.40 20.44 4.78
N TYR A 80 -13.62 19.44 5.22
CA TYR A 80 -12.64 19.57 6.28
C TYR A 80 -11.46 20.50 5.90
N GLU A 81 -10.96 20.39 4.67
CA GLU A 81 -9.92 21.27 4.13
C GLU A 81 -10.42 22.72 4.01
N ALA A 82 -11.65 22.91 3.53
CA ALA A 82 -12.29 24.22 3.47
C ALA A 82 -12.50 24.85 4.87
N ALA A 83 -12.69 24.01 5.90
CA ALA A 83 -12.78 24.42 7.29
C ALA A 83 -11.40 24.63 7.97
N ALA A 84 -10.29 24.65 7.20
CA ALA A 84 -8.92 24.82 7.71
C ALA A 84 -8.55 23.85 8.85
N GLY A 85 -9.08 22.62 8.79
CA GLY A 85 -8.81 21.59 9.80
C GLY A 85 -9.66 21.69 11.08
N GLN A 86 -10.69 22.52 11.11
CA GLN A 86 -11.68 22.47 12.20
C GLN A 86 -12.65 21.31 11.98
N VAL A 87 -12.56 20.30 12.84
CA VAL A 87 -13.47 19.15 12.85
C VAL A 87 -14.81 19.59 13.44
N PRO A 88 -15.94 19.56 12.71
CA PRO A 88 -17.25 19.66 13.35
C PRO A 88 -17.43 18.46 14.30
N ALA A 89 -17.96 18.68 15.50
CA ALA A 89 -18.09 17.63 16.51
C ALA A 89 -18.81 16.39 15.94
N LYS A 90 -18.12 15.25 15.86
CA LYS A 90 -18.71 13.99 15.41
C LYS A 90 -19.75 13.53 16.43
N THR A 91 -21.03 13.64 16.07
CA THR A 91 -22.13 12.99 16.78
C THR A 91 -22.26 11.56 16.28
N PHE A 92 -21.82 10.60 17.11
CA PHE A 92 -22.10 9.19 16.85
C PHE A 92 -23.52 8.87 17.34
N PRO A 93 -24.38 8.23 16.52
CA PRO A 93 -25.66 7.73 17.01
C PRO A 93 -25.40 6.69 18.12
N LYS A 94 -26.16 6.81 19.22
CA LYS A 94 -26.17 5.85 20.33
C LYS A 94 -26.81 4.53 19.93
#